data_AF-A0A926TDC2-F1
#
_entry.id   AF-A0A926TDC2-F1
#
_cell.length_a   1.000
_cell.length_b   1.000
_cell.length_c   1.000
_cell.angle_alpha   90.00
_cell.angle_beta   90.00
_cell.angle_gamma   90.00
#
_symmetry.space_group_name_H-M   'P 1'
#
loop_
_entity.id
_entity.type
_entity.pdbx_description
1 polymer ?
#
loop_
_entity_poly.entity_id
_entity_poly.type
_entity_poly.pdbx_seq_one_letter_code
_entity_poly.pdbx_strand_id
1 'polypeptide(L)' 'MSREFLHAYLRSQEAHKAIHQLTKAFEADATDAELMRQLGEVQRLLNMVYSFLQETRL' A
#
# COMPACT_ATOMS: atom_id res chain seq x y z
N MET A 1 -3.17 -4.18 22.02
CA MET A 1 -3.16 -4.10 20.54
C MET A 1 -4.25 -5.04 20.03
N SER A 2 -5.25 -4.52 19.31
CA SER A 2 -6.35 -5.36 18.79
C SER A 2 -5.89 -6.19 17.58
N ARG A 3 -6.56 -7.32 17.32
CA ARG A 3 -6.28 -8.20 16.17
C ARG A 3 -6.41 -7.43 14.84
N GLU A 4 -7.38 -6.54 14.75
CA GLU A 4 -7.63 -5.69 13.58
C GLU A 4 -6.50 -4.68 13.35
N PHE A 5 -5.97 -4.07 14.42
CA PHE A 5 -4.81 -3.19 14.34
C PHE A 5 -3.57 -3.94 13.84
N LEU A 6 -3.32 -5.16 14.36
CA LEU A 6 -2.19 -5.97 13.90
C LEU A 6 -2.32 -6.31 12.41
N HIS A 7 -3.50 -6.69 11.94
CA HIS A 7 -3.73 -6.95 10.51
C HIS A 7 -3.55 -5.69 9.65
N ALA A 8 -4.04 -4.54 10.10
CA ALA A 8 -3.84 -3.26 9.42
C ALA A 8 -2.35 -2.89 9.34
N TYR A 9 -1.61 -3.05 10.44
CA TYR A 9 -0.18 -2.80 10.50
C TYR A 9 0.62 -3.72 9.57
N LEU A 10 0.32 -5.02 9.53
CA LEU A 10 0.99 -5.94 8.61
C LEU A 10 0.68 -5.59 7.14
N ARG A 11 -0.57 -5.25 6.83
CA ARG A 11 -0.96 -4.82 5.47
C ARG A 11 -0.27 -3.53 5.04
N SER A 12 -0.05 -2.57 5.95
CA SER A 12 0.69 -1.35 5.61
C SER A 12 2.16 -1.66 5.31
N GLN A 13 2.78 -2.57 6.08
CA GLN A 13 4.17 -2.98 5.85
C GLN A 13 4.34 -3.65 4.47
N GLU A 14 3.41 -4.52 4.09
CA GLU A 14 3.41 -5.19 2.78
C GLU A 14 3.15 -4.20 1.64
N ALA A 15 2.20 -3.28 1.79
CA ALA A 15 1.90 -2.28 0.78
C ALA A 15 3.08 -1.31 0.53
N HIS A 16 3.84 -0.93 1.57
CA HIS A 16 5.07 -0.14 1.38
C HIS A 16 6.14 -0.89 0.58
N LYS A 17 6.31 -2.19 0.84
CA LYS A 17 7.23 -3.03 0.05
C LYS A 17 6.78 -3.11 -1.41
N ALA A 18 5.47 -3.28 -1.64
CA ALA A 18 4.91 -3.35 -2.99
C ALA A 18 5.12 -2.04 -3.77
N ILE A 19 4.87 -0.88 -3.16
CA ILE A 19 5.18 0.43 -3.78
C ILE A 19 6.64 0.53 -4.17
N HIS A 20 7.57 0.15 -3.29
CA HIS A 20 9.00 0.21 -3.61
C HIS A 20 9.38 -0.63 -4.83
N GLN A 21 8.82 -1.84 -4.95
CA GLN A 21 9.08 -2.72 -6.10
C GLN A 21 8.42 -2.18 -7.38
N LEU A 22 7.18 -1.70 -7.28
CA LEU A 22 6.45 -1.17 -8.42
C LEU A 22 7.04 0.13 -8.94
N THR A 23 7.52 1.01 -8.05
CA THR A 23 8.23 2.24 -8.46
C THR A 23 9.49 1.89 -9.23
N LYS A 24 10.28 0.92 -8.76
CA LYS A 24 11.48 0.45 -9.49
C LYS A 24 11.13 -0.16 -10.84
N ALA A 25 10.06 -0.96 -10.91
CA ALA A 25 9.60 -1.53 -12.16
C ALA A 25 9.13 -0.43 -13.14
N PHE A 26 8.42 0.58 -12.63
CA PHE A 26 7.96 1.73 -13.41
C PHE A 26 9.12 2.61 -13.90
N GLU A 27 10.19 2.78 -13.11
CA GLU A 27 11.42 3.45 -13.55
C GLU A 27 12.11 2.69 -14.70
N ALA A 28 12.01 1.36 -14.72
CA ALA A 28 12.58 0.52 -15.77
C ALA A 28 11.71 0.47 -17.04
N ASP A 29 10.38 0.50 -16.89
CA ASP A 29 9.42 0.57 -18.00
C ASP A 29 8.20 1.42 -17.60
N ALA A 30 8.25 2.71 -17.95
CA ALA A 30 7.22 3.68 -17.60
C ALA A 30 5.95 3.59 -18.46
N THR A 31 5.92 2.68 -19.44
CA THR A 31 4.81 2.53 -20.39
C THR A 31 3.90 1.35 -20.09
N ASP A 32 4.24 0.53 -19.09
CA ASP A 32 3.43 -0.59 -18.68
C ASP A 32 2.17 -0.12 -17.92
N ALA A 33 1.04 -0.17 -18.62
CA ALA A 33 -0.27 0.19 -18.09
C ALA A 33 -0.69 -0.72 -16.92
N GLU A 34 -0.20 -1.96 -16.86
CA GLU A 34 -0.47 -2.88 -15.75
C GLU A 34 0.32 -2.45 -14.50
N LEU A 35 1.57 -2.00 -14.64
CA LEU A 35 2.33 -1.42 -13.52
C LEU A 35 1.64 -0.17 -12.95
N MET A 36 1.14 0.71 -13.82
CA MET A 36 0.37 1.88 -13.38
C MET A 36 -0.89 1.47 -12.61
N ARG A 37 -1.63 0.47 -13.10
CA ARG A 37 -2.83 -0.04 -12.43
C ARG A 37 -2.50 -0.64 -11.06
N GLN A 38 -1.45 -1.44 -10.98
CA GLN A 38 -0.98 -2.05 -9.73
C GLN A 38 -0.54 -0.99 -8.72
N LEU A 39 0.18 0.05 -9.15
CA LEU A 39 0.58 1.15 -8.28
C LEU A 39 -0.63 1.86 -7.66
N GLY A 40 -1.66 2.13 -8.47
CA GLY A 40 -2.92 2.74 -8.01
C GLY A 40 -3.66 1.90 -6.98
N GLU A 41 -3.75 0.58 -7.17
CA GLU A 41 -4.38 -0.32 -6.19
C GLU A 41 -3.62 -0.34 -4.87
N VAL A 42 -2.28 -0.38 -4.91
CA VAL A 42 -1.46 -0.37 -3.69
C VAL A 42 -1.59 0.97 -2.95
N GLN A 43 -1.63 2.09 -3.67
CA GLN A 43 -1.89 3.41 -3.09
C GLN A 43 -3.27 3.48 -2.42
N ARG A 44 -4.32 2.93 -3.05
CA ARG A 44 -5.66 2.84 -2.47
C ARG A 44 -5.68 2.01 -1.18
N LEU A 45 -4.96 0.89 -1.17
CA LEU A 45 -4.81 0.03 -0.01
C LEU A 45 -4.12 0.75 1.16
N LEU A 46 -3.04 1.49 0.88
CA LEU A 46 -2.38 2.31 1.90
C LEU A 46 -3.33 3.37 2.46
N ASN A 47 -4.04 4.09 1.60
CA ASN A 47 -4.95 5.13 2.05
C ASN A 47 -6.04 4.56 2.98
N MET A 48 -6.63 3.41 2.61
CA MET A 48 -7.61 2.72 3.45
C MET A 48 -7.04 2.32 4.81
N VAL A 49 -5.81 1.80 4.84
CA VAL A 49 -5.15 1.41 6.09
C VAL A 49 -4.81 2.64 6.95
N TYR A 50 -4.36 3.74 6.35
CA TYR A 50 -4.10 4.99 7.06
C TYR A 50 -5.37 5.59 7.67
N SER A 51 -6.49 5.62 6.93
CA SER A 51 -7.78 6.06 7.46
C SER A 51 -8.21 5.21 8.66
N PHE A 52 -8.11 3.88 8.54
CA PHE A 52 -8.42 2.98 9.64
C PHE A 52 -7.54 3.25 10.89
N LEU A 53 -6.24 3.45 10.70
CA LEU A 53 -5.30 3.73 11.80
C LEU A 53 -5.54 5.12 12.44
N GLN A 54 -5.98 6.11 11.67
CA GLN A 54 -6.36 7.43 12.18
C GLN A 54 -7.69 7.42 12.94
N GLU A 55 -8.66 6.63 12.49
CA GLU A 55 -9.97 6.48 13.13
C GLU A 55 -9.87 5.67 14.43
N THR A 56 -8.96 4.68 14.46
CA THR A 56 -8.68 3.87 15.65
C THR A 56 -7.71 4.52 16.64
N ARG A 57 -7.54 5.86 16.58
CA ARG A 57 -6.75 6.67 17.51
C ARG A 57 -6.84 6.16 18.95
N LEU A 58 -5.71 5.64 19.44
CA LEU A 58 -5.26 5.85 20.82
C LEU A 58 -5.02 7.35 21.04
#